data_AF-A0A2N1SYC0-F1
#
_entry.id   AF-A0A2N1SYC0-F1
#
_cell.length_a   1.000
_cell.length_b   1.000
_cell.length_c   1.000
_cell.angle_alpha   90.00
_cell.angle_beta   90.00
_cell.angle_gamma   90.00
#
_symmetry.space_group_name_H-M   'P 1'
#
loop_
_entity.id
_entity.type
_entity.pdbx_description
1 polymer ?
#
loop_
_entity_poly.entity_id
_entity_poly.type
_entity_poly.pdbx_seq_one_letter_code
_entity_poly.pdbx_strand_id
1 'polypeptide(L)'
;MIIMGITLAELTNDLKGTFILSVGAFMLAMVLTPIYTYLAYKYKFWKKQRTTSTTGEKLTVFNKLHAKKFKRNIPTMAGVIFVVSITLITFFFNRNRGQTWLPLAALAGGAFVGLLDDIINVRGHGEGVAGLRSSLKFAMIAVIGLVLGWFFYVKLGATAVHIPFMGDLVLGWLMVPLFAFAVIATGNAVNISDGLDGLAGGLAAIAFGSFGIIAMLQSQLLLSGFCFTVVGALLSYLWFNIYPARFMMGDVGSFAIGASLGVVAMLTNTLFLLPIIGIVFVAEAGSSLIQIFSKKVFKRKIFISAPFHHHLEATGWPETKITMRFWVVGYIAAFIGVLLALAGGNI
;
A
#
# COMPACT_ATOMS: atom_id res chain seq x y z
N MET A 1 -10.46 10.71 35.48
CA MET A 1 -9.04 10.71 35.08
C MET A 1 -8.98 11.26 33.67
N ILE A 2 -8.72 12.56 33.53
CA ILE A 2 -8.65 13.25 32.23
C ILE A 2 -7.26 12.96 31.67
N ILE A 3 -7.16 12.00 30.76
CA ILE A 3 -5.96 11.83 29.94
C ILE A 3 -6.35 12.43 28.59
N MET A 4 -5.72 13.55 28.21
CA MET A 4 -5.85 14.31 26.94
C MET A 4 -7.00 15.32 26.75
N GLY A 5 -7.79 15.68 27.77
CA GLY A 5 -8.84 16.70 27.60
C GLY A 5 -10.02 16.31 26.70
N ILE A 6 -10.02 15.07 26.18
CA ILE A 6 -11.14 14.45 25.46
C ILE A 6 -12.02 13.76 26.49
N THR A 7 -13.31 14.06 26.46
CA THR A 7 -14.30 13.36 27.28
C THR A 7 -14.52 11.94 26.77
N LEU A 8 -14.87 11.00 27.65
CA LEU A 8 -15.21 9.63 27.23
C LEU A 8 -16.34 9.62 26.18
N ALA A 9 -17.24 10.60 26.23
CA ALA A 9 -18.32 10.77 25.28
C ALA A 9 -17.81 11.16 23.88
N GLU A 10 -16.87 12.10 23.78
CA GLU A 10 -16.25 12.50 22.52
C GLU A 10 -15.50 11.32 21.89
N LEU A 11 -14.63 10.65 22.64
CA LEU A 11 -13.92 9.46 22.15
C LEU A 11 -14.88 8.37 21.66
N THR A 12 -15.99 8.17 22.37
CA THR A 12 -17.01 7.20 21.96
C THR A 12 -17.69 7.60 20.64
N ASN A 13 -17.99 8.88 20.45
CA ASN A 13 -18.59 9.38 19.22
C ASN A 13 -17.62 9.28 18.03
N ASP A 14 -16.35 9.55 18.27
CA ASP A 14 -15.29 9.46 17.26
C ASP A 14 -15.06 8.02 16.81
N LEU A 15 -15.01 7.08 17.75
CA LEU A 15 -14.95 5.66 17.47
C LEU A 15 -16.17 5.17 16.69
N LYS A 16 -17.37 5.65 17.03
CA LYS A 16 -18.59 5.33 16.25
C LYS A 16 -18.49 5.85 14.83
N GLY A 17 -18.03 7.09 14.63
CA GLY A 17 -17.88 7.70 13.30
C GLY A 17 -16.89 6.92 12.42
N THR A 18 -15.69 6.66 12.93
CA THR A 18 -14.67 5.88 12.22
C THR A 18 -15.12 4.44 11.93
N PHE A 19 -15.83 3.80 12.87
CA PHE A 19 -16.41 2.47 12.69
C PHE A 19 -17.47 2.44 11.57
N ILE A 20 -18.38 3.41 11.54
CA ILE A 20 -19.41 3.51 10.49
C ILE A 20 -18.77 3.65 9.10
N LEU A 21 -17.73 4.48 8.97
CA LEU A 21 -17.00 4.64 7.71
C LEU A 21 -16.33 3.33 7.26
N SER A 22 -15.69 2.61 8.20
CA SER A 22 -15.07 1.30 7.94
C SER A 22 -16.10 0.26 7.46
N VAL A 23 -17.21 0.12 8.18
CA VAL A 23 -18.29 -0.81 7.82
C VAL A 23 -18.92 -0.41 6.48
N GLY A 24 -19.16 0.88 6.26
CA GLY A 24 -19.68 1.39 4.99
C GLY A 24 -18.78 1.03 3.80
N ALA A 25 -17.46 1.19 3.95
CA ALA A 25 -16.48 0.82 2.94
C ALA A 25 -16.41 -0.68 2.70
N PHE A 26 -16.46 -1.49 3.75
CA PHE A 26 -16.53 -2.95 3.66
C PHE A 26 -17.78 -3.41 2.89
N MET A 27 -18.96 -2.89 3.26
CA MET A 27 -20.23 -3.27 2.64
C MET A 27 -20.29 -2.83 1.18
N LEU A 28 -19.84 -1.62 0.86
CA LEU A 28 -19.77 -1.13 -0.51
C LEU A 28 -18.81 -1.99 -1.35
N ALA A 29 -17.64 -2.32 -0.83
CA ALA A 29 -16.68 -3.20 -1.51
C ALA A 29 -17.25 -4.61 -1.74
N MET A 30 -17.99 -5.17 -0.77
CA MET A 30 -18.70 -6.44 -0.91
C MET A 30 -19.73 -6.41 -2.04
N VAL A 31 -20.51 -5.33 -2.15
CA VAL A 31 -21.51 -5.13 -3.22
C VAL A 31 -20.86 -4.95 -4.59
N LEU A 32 -19.73 -4.24 -4.67
CA LEU A 32 -19.02 -4.02 -5.94
C LEU A 32 -18.27 -5.27 -6.43
N THR A 33 -17.89 -6.18 -5.53
CA THR A 33 -17.12 -7.38 -5.87
C THR A 33 -17.78 -8.29 -6.92
N PRO A 34 -19.06 -8.70 -6.81
CA PRO A 34 -19.70 -9.53 -7.83
C PRO A 34 -19.80 -8.82 -9.19
N ILE A 35 -20.02 -7.50 -9.20
CA ILE A 35 -20.06 -6.69 -10.43
C ILE A 35 -18.69 -6.71 -11.12
N TYR A 36 -17.63 -6.40 -10.37
CA TYR A 36 -16.26 -6.49 -10.88
C TYR A 36 -15.95 -7.90 -11.39
N THR A 37 -16.29 -8.93 -10.61
CA THR A 37 -15.98 -10.31 -10.96
C THR A 37 -16.66 -10.71 -12.27
N TYR A 38 -17.94 -10.38 -12.43
CA TYR A 38 -18.65 -10.61 -13.70
C TYR A 38 -17.94 -9.96 -14.89
N LEU A 39 -17.56 -8.69 -14.77
CA LEU A 39 -16.86 -7.95 -15.83
C LEU A 39 -15.47 -8.55 -16.12
N ALA A 40 -14.72 -8.89 -15.07
CA ALA A 40 -13.36 -9.40 -15.18
C ALA A 40 -13.32 -10.78 -15.87
N TYR A 41 -14.30 -11.65 -15.59
CA TYR A 41 -14.44 -12.93 -16.29
C TYR A 41 -14.96 -12.75 -17.72
N LYS A 42 -15.97 -11.88 -17.93
CA LYS A 42 -16.54 -11.60 -19.27
C LYS A 42 -15.50 -11.06 -20.24
N TYR A 43 -14.68 -10.11 -19.78
CA TYR A 43 -13.65 -9.45 -20.59
C TYR A 43 -12.25 -10.03 -20.40
N LYS A 44 -12.12 -11.16 -19.68
CA LYS A 44 -10.88 -11.93 -19.54
C LYS A 44 -9.70 -11.09 -19.06
N PHE A 45 -9.82 -10.47 -17.89
CA PHE A 45 -8.76 -9.67 -17.24
C PHE A 45 -7.62 -10.53 -16.69
N TRP A 46 -7.10 -11.45 -17.51
CA TRP A 46 -6.02 -12.37 -17.15
C TRP A 46 -4.67 -11.72 -17.42
N LYS A 47 -3.73 -11.84 -16.48
CA LYS A 47 -2.34 -11.49 -16.74
C LYS A 47 -1.72 -12.56 -17.64
N LYS A 48 -1.13 -12.15 -18.77
CA LYS A 48 -0.39 -13.06 -19.66
C LYS A 48 0.99 -13.38 -19.05
N GLN A 49 1.45 -14.62 -19.19
CA GLN A 49 2.69 -15.08 -18.57
C GLN A 49 3.93 -14.42 -19.19
N ARG A 50 4.86 -13.95 -18.35
CA ARG A 50 6.11 -13.31 -18.80
C ARG A 50 7.16 -14.35 -19.19
N THR A 51 7.89 -14.09 -20.27
CA THR A 51 9.03 -14.93 -20.69
C THR A 51 10.39 -14.38 -20.24
N THR A 52 10.50 -13.05 -20.04
CA THR A 52 11.75 -12.34 -19.71
C THR A 52 11.63 -11.41 -18.49
N SER A 53 12.74 -11.23 -17.76
CA SER A 53 12.86 -10.28 -16.63
C SER A 53 13.00 -8.83 -17.13
N THR A 54 12.99 -7.88 -16.20
CA THR A 54 13.32 -6.45 -16.46
C THR A 54 14.70 -6.24 -17.06
N THR A 55 15.60 -7.22 -16.95
CA THR A 55 16.96 -7.22 -17.52
C THR A 55 17.10 -8.14 -18.74
N GLY A 56 16.00 -8.70 -19.26
CA GLY A 56 16.00 -9.58 -20.44
C GLY A 56 16.32 -11.05 -20.18
N GLU A 57 16.54 -11.47 -18.93
CA GLU A 57 16.84 -12.87 -18.57
C GLU A 57 15.57 -13.73 -18.57
N LYS A 58 15.64 -15.00 -18.98
CA LYS A 58 14.49 -15.92 -18.88
C LYS A 58 14.09 -16.16 -17.42
N LEU A 59 12.81 -15.98 -17.10
CA LEU A 59 12.23 -16.13 -15.75
C LEU A 59 11.93 -17.61 -15.38
N THR A 60 12.93 -18.49 -15.38
CA THR A 60 12.71 -19.94 -15.20
C THR A 60 12.13 -20.33 -13.83
N VAL A 61 12.60 -19.73 -12.74
CA VAL A 61 12.14 -20.04 -11.37
C VAL A 61 10.74 -19.48 -11.13
N PHE A 62 10.50 -18.22 -11.46
CA PHE A 62 9.19 -17.56 -11.33
C PHE A 62 8.11 -18.27 -12.15
N ASN A 63 8.42 -18.68 -13.39
CA ASN A 63 7.48 -19.40 -14.24
C ASN A 63 7.09 -20.76 -13.67
N LYS A 64 8.02 -21.45 -12.98
CA LYS A 64 7.73 -22.72 -12.32
C LYS A 64 6.86 -22.53 -11.07
N LEU A 65 7.12 -21.50 -10.27
CA LEU A 65 6.36 -21.21 -9.04
C LEU A 65 4.92 -20.78 -9.36
N HIS A 66 4.71 -19.92 -10.36
CA HIS A 66 3.37 -19.40 -10.69
C HIS A 66 2.59 -20.21 -11.74
N ALA A 67 3.15 -21.30 -12.29
CA ALA A 67 2.49 -22.11 -13.32
C ALA A 67 1.09 -22.60 -12.91
N LYS A 68 0.86 -22.94 -11.64
CA LYS A 68 -0.46 -23.36 -11.14
C LYS A 68 -1.48 -22.21 -11.11
N LYS A 69 -1.04 -20.98 -10.79
CA LYS A 69 -1.91 -19.79 -10.78
C LYS A 69 -2.30 -19.34 -12.19
N PHE A 70 -1.36 -19.36 -13.14
CA PHE A 70 -1.66 -19.05 -14.54
C PHE A 70 -2.67 -20.02 -15.15
N LYS A 71 -2.63 -21.31 -14.78
CA LYS A 71 -3.63 -22.31 -15.21
C LYS A 71 -5.04 -22.03 -14.67
N ARG A 72 -5.17 -21.30 -13.57
CA ARG A 72 -6.46 -21.01 -12.92
C ARG A 72 -7.18 -19.79 -13.51
N ASN A 73 -6.54 -19.02 -14.41
CA ASN A 73 -7.08 -17.78 -14.98
C ASN A 73 -7.65 -16.87 -13.88
N ILE A 74 -6.77 -16.30 -13.06
CA ILE A 74 -7.15 -15.42 -11.95
C ILE A 74 -7.19 -13.97 -12.45
N PRO A 75 -8.28 -13.20 -12.24
CA PRO A 75 -8.38 -11.85 -12.77
C PRO A 75 -7.51 -10.88 -11.98
N THR A 76 -6.90 -9.91 -12.67
CA THR A 76 -6.15 -8.78 -12.09
C THR A 76 -6.96 -7.49 -12.13
N MET A 77 -6.50 -6.43 -11.46
CA MET A 77 -7.17 -5.12 -11.28
C MET A 77 -8.31 -5.11 -10.25
N ALA A 78 -8.36 -6.07 -9.33
CA ALA A 78 -9.39 -6.07 -8.29
C ALA A 78 -9.25 -4.89 -7.32
N GLY A 79 -8.08 -4.23 -7.31
CA GLY A 79 -7.86 -3.00 -6.57
C GLY A 79 -8.82 -1.87 -6.90
N VAL A 80 -9.43 -1.87 -8.09
CA VAL A 80 -10.50 -0.93 -8.46
C VAL A 80 -11.65 -0.98 -7.45
N ILE A 81 -12.00 -2.17 -6.92
CA ILE A 81 -13.12 -2.33 -5.98
C ILE A 81 -12.90 -1.49 -4.72
N PHE A 82 -11.77 -1.68 -4.03
CA PHE A 82 -11.52 -0.93 -2.80
C PHE A 82 -11.17 0.54 -3.09
N VAL A 83 -10.52 0.86 -4.21
CA VAL A 83 -10.23 2.25 -4.59
C VAL A 83 -11.53 3.04 -4.76
N VAL A 84 -12.50 2.49 -5.49
CA VAL A 84 -13.82 3.12 -5.69
C VAL A 84 -14.55 3.22 -4.35
N SER A 85 -14.53 2.15 -3.54
CA SER A 85 -15.21 2.15 -2.24
C SER A 85 -14.64 3.22 -1.29
N ILE A 86 -13.31 3.28 -1.16
CA ILE A 86 -12.62 4.28 -0.32
C ILE A 86 -12.88 5.68 -0.85
N THR A 87 -12.83 5.86 -2.18
CA THR A 87 -13.07 7.16 -2.82
C THR A 87 -14.49 7.67 -2.53
N LEU A 88 -15.51 6.85 -2.75
CA LEU A 88 -16.90 7.24 -2.54
C LEU A 88 -17.17 7.54 -1.05
N ILE A 89 -16.76 6.64 -0.15
CA ILE A 89 -16.99 6.83 1.29
C ILE A 89 -16.26 8.07 1.80
N THR A 90 -15.00 8.27 1.41
CA THR A 90 -14.22 9.44 1.85
C THR A 90 -14.79 10.74 1.26
N PHE A 91 -15.12 10.73 -0.03
CA PHE A 91 -15.59 11.94 -0.72
C PHE A 91 -16.94 12.44 -0.21
N PHE A 92 -17.87 11.53 0.10
CA PHE A 92 -19.21 11.90 0.55
C PHE A 92 -19.33 12.07 2.07
N PHE A 93 -18.59 11.28 2.87
CA PHE A 93 -18.79 11.23 4.32
C PHE A 93 -17.60 11.67 5.16
N ASN A 94 -16.41 11.87 4.56
CA ASN A 94 -15.18 12.18 5.30
C ASN A 94 -14.27 13.16 4.54
N ARG A 95 -14.86 14.13 3.83
CA ARG A 95 -14.12 15.05 2.96
C ARG A 95 -13.63 16.27 3.75
N ASN A 96 -12.30 16.38 3.89
CA ASN A 96 -11.66 17.47 4.59
C ASN A 96 -10.35 17.89 3.92
N ARG A 97 -10.17 19.20 3.77
CA ARG A 97 -9.01 19.79 3.08
C ARG A 97 -7.68 19.51 3.78
N GLY A 98 -7.65 19.54 5.12
CA GLY A 98 -6.44 19.37 5.91
C GLY A 98 -6.06 17.91 6.14
N GLN A 99 -7.05 17.00 6.18
CA GLN A 99 -6.81 15.61 6.59
C GLN A 99 -6.98 14.59 5.46
N THR A 100 -8.01 14.70 4.61
CA THR A 100 -8.37 13.57 3.71
C THR A 100 -8.17 13.85 2.23
N TRP A 101 -8.02 15.11 1.79
CA TRP A 101 -7.77 15.42 0.38
C TRP A 101 -6.46 14.85 -0.15
N LEU A 102 -5.36 15.02 0.59
CA LEU A 102 -4.04 14.51 0.18
C LEU A 102 -4.01 12.99 0.05
N PRO A 103 -4.43 12.19 1.05
CA PRO A 103 -4.35 10.73 0.94
C PRO A 103 -5.36 10.19 -0.07
N LEU A 104 -6.53 10.85 -0.24
CA LEU A 104 -7.48 10.53 -1.31
C LEU A 104 -6.91 10.82 -2.70
N ALA A 105 -6.23 11.95 -2.89
CA ALA A 105 -5.57 12.29 -4.15
C ALA A 105 -4.40 11.36 -4.47
N ALA A 106 -3.62 10.95 -3.46
CA ALA A 106 -2.58 9.93 -3.63
C ALA A 106 -3.16 8.57 -4.00
N LEU A 107 -4.25 8.17 -3.35
CA LEU A 107 -4.99 6.93 -3.66
C LEU A 107 -5.48 6.94 -5.12
N ALA A 108 -6.14 8.01 -5.54
CA ALA A 108 -6.65 8.15 -6.90
C ALA A 108 -5.53 8.23 -7.94
N GLY A 109 -4.47 9.00 -7.67
CA GLY A 109 -3.30 9.14 -8.55
C GLY A 109 -2.54 7.83 -8.70
N GLY A 110 -2.27 7.13 -7.60
CA GLY A 110 -1.65 5.81 -7.60
C GLY A 110 -2.51 4.78 -8.35
N ALA A 111 -3.82 4.78 -8.12
CA ALA A 111 -4.77 3.93 -8.84
C ALA A 111 -4.75 4.19 -10.34
N PHE A 112 -4.70 5.45 -10.76
CA PHE A 112 -4.63 5.82 -12.17
C PHE A 112 -3.37 5.29 -12.85
N VAL A 113 -2.20 5.47 -12.24
CA VAL A 113 -0.93 4.94 -12.77
C VAL A 113 -0.98 3.42 -12.87
N GLY A 114 -1.47 2.76 -11.81
CA GLY A 114 -1.59 1.31 -11.78
C GLY A 114 -2.59 0.77 -12.80
N LEU A 115 -3.71 1.48 -13.02
CA LEU A 115 -4.72 1.10 -14.00
C LEU A 115 -4.20 1.17 -15.43
N LEU A 116 -3.44 2.22 -15.76
CA LEU A 116 -2.79 2.32 -17.06
C LEU A 116 -1.84 1.14 -17.28
N ASP A 117 -1.03 0.77 -16.27
CA ASP A 117 -0.11 -0.35 -16.36
C ASP A 117 -0.84 -1.69 -16.53
N ASP A 118 -1.87 -1.94 -15.72
CA ASP A 118 -2.62 -3.19 -15.78
C ASP A 118 -3.40 -3.34 -17.09
N ILE A 119 -4.01 -2.26 -17.62
CA ILE A 119 -4.71 -2.29 -18.92
C ILE A 119 -3.72 -2.63 -20.04
N ILE A 120 -2.53 -2.03 -20.04
CA ILE A 120 -1.49 -2.32 -21.02
C ILE A 120 -1.02 -3.78 -20.89
N ASN A 121 -0.83 -4.27 -19.67
CA ASN A 121 -0.45 -5.67 -19.41
C ASN A 121 -1.50 -6.68 -19.92
N VAL A 122 -2.79 -6.41 -19.70
CA VAL A 122 -3.88 -7.31 -20.12
C VAL A 122 -4.08 -7.28 -21.64
N ARG A 123 -3.96 -6.11 -22.28
CA ARG A 123 -4.12 -5.96 -23.73
C ARG A 123 -2.86 -6.29 -24.54
N GLY A 124 -1.70 -6.34 -23.90
CA GLY A 124 -0.42 -6.60 -24.56
C GLY A 124 -0.35 -7.98 -25.23
N HIS A 125 0.50 -8.12 -26.25
CA HIS A 125 0.68 -9.37 -27.01
C HIS A 125 1.63 -10.37 -26.32
N GLY A 126 2.21 -10.03 -25.17
CA GLY A 126 3.13 -10.91 -24.43
C GLY A 126 4.57 -10.91 -24.94
N GLU A 127 4.88 -10.08 -25.94
CA GLU A 127 6.22 -9.85 -26.46
C GLU A 127 6.85 -8.60 -25.80
N GLY A 128 8.10 -8.71 -25.34
CA GLY A 128 8.85 -7.59 -24.75
C GLY A 128 8.57 -7.32 -23.26
N VAL A 129 8.86 -6.09 -22.81
CA VAL A 129 8.62 -5.65 -21.42
C VAL A 129 7.11 -5.51 -21.21
N ALA A 130 6.53 -6.42 -20.43
CA ALA A 130 5.10 -6.38 -20.10
C ALA A 130 4.79 -5.17 -19.18
N GLY A 131 3.88 -4.32 -19.64
CA GLY A 131 3.37 -3.15 -18.91
C GLY A 131 4.02 -1.84 -19.35
N LEU A 132 3.78 -0.79 -18.58
CA LEU A 132 4.40 0.51 -18.75
C LEU A 132 5.90 0.42 -18.46
N ARG A 133 6.72 1.16 -19.20
CA ARG A 133 8.16 1.23 -18.93
C ARG A 133 8.40 1.69 -17.49
N SER A 134 9.24 0.98 -16.75
CA SER A 134 9.47 1.25 -15.31
C SER A 134 9.87 2.69 -15.01
N SER A 135 10.63 3.34 -15.91
CA SER A 135 11.00 4.74 -15.79
C SER A 135 9.82 5.71 -15.93
N LEU A 136 8.86 5.40 -16.82
CA LEU A 136 7.67 6.22 -17.00
C LEU A 136 6.74 6.07 -15.79
N LYS A 137 6.54 4.85 -15.30
CA LYS A 137 5.78 4.58 -14.07
C LYS A 137 6.36 5.33 -12.87
N PHE A 138 7.68 5.27 -12.69
CA PHE A 138 8.39 6.03 -11.66
C PHE A 138 8.17 7.54 -11.83
N ALA A 139 8.31 8.08 -13.05
CA ALA A 139 8.11 9.50 -13.32
C ALA A 139 6.68 9.96 -12.99
N MET A 140 5.65 9.17 -13.33
CA MET A 140 4.27 9.50 -13.02
C MET A 140 4.01 9.56 -11.51
N ILE A 141 4.48 8.57 -10.75
CA ILE A 141 4.36 8.57 -9.28
C ILE A 141 5.17 9.71 -8.66
N ALA A 142 6.35 10.02 -9.22
CA ALA A 142 7.16 11.14 -8.76
C ALA A 142 6.47 12.48 -8.97
N VAL A 143 5.83 12.70 -10.13
CA VAL A 143 5.04 13.92 -10.39
C VAL A 143 3.88 14.02 -9.40
N ILE A 144 3.16 12.92 -9.14
CA ILE A 144 2.09 12.89 -8.13
C ILE A 144 2.66 13.28 -6.75
N GLY A 145 3.76 12.64 -6.33
CA GLY A 145 4.42 12.92 -5.05
C GLY A 145 4.88 14.37 -4.91
N LEU A 146 5.44 14.96 -5.97
CA LEU A 146 5.89 16.36 -5.97
C LEU A 146 4.72 17.35 -5.90
N VAL A 147 3.64 17.11 -6.64
CA VAL A 147 2.44 17.96 -6.61
C VAL A 147 1.78 17.91 -5.23
N LEU A 148 1.64 16.72 -4.66
CA LEU A 148 1.08 16.55 -3.32
C LEU A 148 2.00 17.12 -2.24
N GLY A 149 3.31 16.95 -2.37
CA GLY A 149 4.30 17.53 -1.47
C GLY A 149 4.30 19.06 -1.52
N TRP A 150 4.15 19.65 -2.71
CA TRP A 150 3.96 21.10 -2.86
C TRP A 150 2.70 21.58 -2.15
N PHE A 151 1.57 20.87 -2.29
CA PHE A 151 0.35 21.21 -1.57
C PHE A 151 0.54 21.08 -0.06
N PHE A 152 1.18 20.01 0.41
CA PHE A 152 1.48 19.80 1.83
C PHE A 152 2.33 20.94 2.42
N TYR A 153 3.37 21.38 1.72
CA TYR A 153 4.22 22.49 2.13
C TYR A 153 3.49 23.85 2.06
N VAL A 154 2.94 24.20 0.89
CA VAL A 154 2.42 25.57 0.63
C VAL A 154 1.01 25.77 1.17
N LYS A 155 0.13 24.76 1.10
CA LYS A 155 -1.28 24.91 1.48
C LYS A 155 -1.59 24.44 2.88
N LEU A 156 -0.83 23.50 3.43
CA LEU A 156 -0.99 23.04 4.82
C LEU A 156 0.11 23.57 5.76
N GLY A 157 1.15 24.24 5.23
CA GLY A 157 2.17 24.90 6.06
C GLY A 157 3.13 23.93 6.75
N ALA A 158 3.20 22.67 6.29
CA ALA A 158 4.07 21.67 6.90
C ALA A 158 5.54 21.93 6.54
N THR A 159 6.34 22.35 7.52
CA THR A 159 7.76 22.72 7.32
C THR A 159 8.74 21.90 8.15
N ALA A 160 8.26 21.08 9.08
CA ALA A 160 9.08 20.29 9.99
C ALA A 160 8.66 18.82 9.97
N VAL A 161 9.62 17.94 10.23
CA VAL A 161 9.39 16.50 10.43
C VAL A 161 9.75 16.13 11.87
N HIS A 162 8.91 15.35 12.53
CA HIS A 162 9.18 14.88 13.88
C HIS A 162 10.08 13.65 13.86
N ILE A 163 11.20 13.72 14.58
CA ILE A 163 12.09 12.58 14.82
C ILE A 163 11.80 12.07 16.24
N PRO A 164 11.33 10.81 16.39
CA PRO A 164 11.04 10.25 17.70
C PRO A 164 12.21 10.43 18.67
N PHE A 165 11.93 10.88 19.89
CA PHE A 165 12.89 11.17 20.97
C PHE A 165 13.86 12.34 20.73
N MET A 166 13.91 12.91 19.52
CA MET A 166 14.80 14.03 19.17
C MET A 166 14.03 15.34 18.88
N GLY A 167 12.71 15.26 18.68
CA GLY A 167 11.86 16.40 18.42
C GLY A 167 11.80 16.80 16.94
N ASP A 168 11.39 18.04 16.68
CA ASP A 168 11.10 18.51 15.33
C ASP A 168 12.34 19.03 14.61
N LEU A 169 12.57 18.51 13.41
CA LEU A 169 13.57 19.00 12.48
C LEU A 169 12.90 19.88 11.41
N VAL A 170 13.21 21.18 11.42
CA VAL A 170 12.71 22.13 10.41
C VAL A 170 13.46 21.92 9.09
N LEU A 171 12.72 21.54 8.06
CA LEU A 171 13.24 21.26 6.71
C LEU A 171 12.93 22.38 5.71
N GLY A 172 11.90 23.18 5.97
CA GLY A 172 11.41 24.18 5.03
C GLY A 172 10.97 23.54 3.72
N TRP A 173 11.43 24.06 2.58
CA TRP A 173 11.03 23.59 1.25
C TRP A 173 11.45 22.14 0.95
N LEU A 174 12.47 21.60 1.66
CA LEU A 174 12.89 20.20 1.54
C LEU A 174 11.78 19.21 1.96
N MET A 175 10.70 19.71 2.58
CA MET A 175 9.49 18.91 2.81
C MET A 175 8.90 18.36 1.50
N VAL A 176 8.96 19.10 0.40
CA VAL A 176 8.39 18.68 -0.90
C VAL A 176 9.08 17.42 -1.45
N PRO A 177 10.41 17.39 -1.64
CA PRO A 177 11.09 16.18 -2.09
C PRO A 177 11.01 15.03 -1.08
N LEU A 178 10.99 15.31 0.23
CA LEU A 178 10.80 14.27 1.26
C LEU A 178 9.43 13.61 1.15
N PHE A 179 8.37 14.40 0.98
CA PHE A 179 7.02 13.91 0.77
C PHE A 179 6.93 13.05 -0.51
N ALA A 180 7.51 13.55 -1.61
CA ALA A 180 7.55 12.79 -2.86
C ALA A 180 8.30 11.46 -2.68
N PHE A 181 9.43 11.47 -1.97
CA PHE A 181 10.18 10.26 -1.64
C PHE A 181 9.33 9.25 -0.85
N ALA A 182 8.60 9.69 0.17
CA ALA A 182 7.71 8.81 0.95
C ALA A 182 6.64 8.14 0.05
N VAL A 183 5.97 8.92 -0.80
CA VAL A 183 4.96 8.41 -1.74
C VAL A 183 5.56 7.41 -2.73
N ILE A 184 6.71 7.73 -3.34
CA ILE A 184 7.39 6.86 -4.30
C ILE A 184 7.85 5.56 -3.62
N ALA A 185 8.53 5.68 -2.49
CA ALA A 185 9.11 4.55 -1.78
C ALA A 185 8.02 3.57 -1.33
N THR A 186 6.96 4.06 -0.69
CA THR A 186 5.87 3.22 -0.20
C THR A 186 5.02 2.66 -1.34
N GLY A 187 4.75 3.45 -2.38
CA GLY A 187 4.08 2.99 -3.61
C GLY A 187 4.77 1.79 -4.25
N ASN A 188 6.10 1.86 -4.42
CA ASN A 188 6.87 0.76 -4.96
C ASN A 188 6.99 -0.41 -3.97
N ALA A 189 7.15 -0.15 -2.68
CA ALA A 189 7.30 -1.20 -1.68
C ALA A 189 6.04 -2.08 -1.59
N VAL A 190 4.84 -1.47 -1.57
CA VAL A 190 3.58 -2.23 -1.56
C VAL A 190 3.39 -3.01 -2.87
N ASN A 191 3.74 -2.44 -4.03
CA ASN A 191 3.68 -3.14 -5.32
C ASN A 191 4.64 -4.34 -5.38
N ILE A 192 5.85 -4.20 -4.83
CA ILE A 192 6.84 -5.29 -4.77
C ILE A 192 6.36 -6.42 -3.84
N SER A 193 5.65 -6.10 -2.76
CA SER A 193 5.11 -7.09 -1.82
C SER A 193 3.83 -7.80 -2.31
N ASP A 194 3.17 -7.32 -3.36
CA ASP A 194 1.97 -7.93 -3.94
C ASP A 194 2.32 -9.13 -4.85
N GLY A 195 3.01 -10.12 -4.29
CA GLY A 195 3.43 -11.35 -4.98
C GLY A 195 2.72 -12.63 -4.51
N LEU A 196 2.14 -12.60 -3.30
CA LEU A 196 1.44 -13.73 -2.68
C LEU A 196 -0.01 -13.40 -2.28
N ASP A 197 -0.86 -14.40 -2.32
CA ASP A 197 -2.29 -14.35 -1.98
C ASP A 197 -2.47 -13.83 -0.54
N GLY A 198 -3.07 -12.64 -0.38
CA GLY A 198 -3.34 -12.00 0.91
C GLY A 198 -2.17 -11.21 1.50
N LEU A 199 -0.95 -11.30 0.97
CA LEU A 199 0.23 -10.73 1.62
C LEU A 199 0.17 -9.20 1.70
N ALA A 200 0.16 -8.51 0.57
CA ALA A 200 0.17 -7.05 0.53
C ALA A 200 -1.10 -6.44 1.17
N GLY A 201 -2.27 -7.02 0.88
CA GLY A 201 -3.55 -6.56 1.44
C GLY A 201 -3.59 -6.63 2.97
N GLY A 202 -3.10 -7.72 3.56
CA GLY A 202 -3.09 -7.91 5.01
C GLY A 202 -2.09 -6.99 5.71
N LEU A 203 -0.88 -6.88 5.18
CA LEU A 203 0.13 -5.94 5.68
C LEU A 203 -0.34 -4.48 5.58
N ALA A 204 -1.04 -4.13 4.50
CA ALA A 204 -1.61 -2.80 4.33
C ALA A 204 -2.72 -2.54 5.35
N ALA A 205 -3.63 -3.49 5.57
CA ALA A 205 -4.67 -3.36 6.59
C ALA A 205 -4.08 -3.16 7.99
N ILE A 206 -3.01 -3.89 8.33
CA ILE A 206 -2.28 -3.70 9.58
C ILE A 206 -1.68 -2.29 9.66
N ALA A 207 -0.96 -1.85 8.62
CA ALA A 207 -0.30 -0.54 8.60
C ALA A 207 -1.30 0.63 8.70
N PHE A 208 -2.38 0.59 7.90
CA PHE A 208 -3.45 1.59 7.99
C PHE A 208 -4.16 1.54 9.33
N GLY A 209 -4.37 0.37 9.92
CA GLY A 209 -4.90 0.24 11.29
C GLY A 209 -4.02 0.96 12.32
N SER A 210 -2.70 0.74 12.26
CA SER A 210 -1.74 1.41 13.15
C SER A 210 -1.72 2.92 12.97
N PHE A 211 -1.62 3.42 11.73
CA PHE A 211 -1.66 4.86 11.48
C PHE A 211 -3.03 5.47 11.79
N GLY A 212 -4.12 4.71 11.65
CA GLY A 212 -5.45 5.12 12.07
C GLY A 212 -5.54 5.32 13.59
N ILE A 213 -4.93 4.43 14.36
CA ILE A 213 -4.81 4.57 15.83
C ILE A 213 -3.96 5.79 16.18
N ILE A 214 -2.79 5.95 15.55
CA ILE A 214 -1.90 7.11 15.78
C ILE A 214 -2.63 8.42 15.47
N ALA A 215 -3.28 8.51 14.30
CA ALA A 215 -4.05 9.69 13.91
C ALA A 215 -5.19 10.00 14.91
N MET A 216 -5.86 8.98 15.44
CA MET A 216 -6.90 9.15 16.46
C MET A 216 -6.32 9.71 17.77
N LEU A 217 -5.18 9.19 18.21
CA LEU A 217 -4.48 9.66 19.41
C LEU A 217 -3.97 11.10 19.25
N GLN A 218 -3.62 11.51 18.02
CA GLN A 218 -3.28 12.89 17.66
C GLN A 218 -4.51 13.80 17.44
N SER A 219 -5.73 13.34 17.75
CA SER A 219 -6.99 14.06 17.49
C SER A 219 -7.25 14.38 16.00
N GLN A 220 -6.61 13.67 15.07
CA GLN A 220 -6.85 13.75 13.62
C GLN A 220 -7.93 12.75 13.19
N LEU A 221 -9.16 12.98 13.65
CA LEU A 221 -10.27 12.04 13.53
C LEU A 221 -10.66 11.69 12.09
N LEU A 222 -10.61 12.66 11.18
CA LEU A 222 -10.99 12.45 9.78
C LEU A 222 -9.90 11.66 9.04
N LEU A 223 -8.63 11.88 9.39
CA LEU A 223 -7.51 11.05 8.90
C LEU A 223 -7.60 9.62 9.45
N SER A 224 -7.92 9.47 10.73
CA SER A 224 -8.20 8.16 11.33
C SER A 224 -9.36 7.45 10.62
N GLY A 225 -10.45 8.18 10.36
CA GLY A 225 -11.59 7.68 9.59
C GLY A 225 -11.21 7.26 8.17
N PHE A 226 -10.31 7.97 7.49
CA PHE A 226 -9.78 7.56 6.20
C PHE A 226 -9.02 6.24 6.30
N CYS A 227 -8.12 6.11 7.29
CA CYS A 227 -7.37 4.87 7.52
C CYS A 227 -8.30 3.68 7.77
N PHE A 228 -9.32 3.82 8.62
CA PHE A 228 -10.27 2.75 8.89
C PHE A 228 -11.22 2.47 7.72
N THR A 229 -11.54 3.47 6.89
CA THR A 229 -12.22 3.26 5.59
C THR A 229 -11.38 2.36 4.69
N VAL A 230 -10.06 2.59 4.60
CA VAL A 230 -9.13 1.73 3.86
C VAL A 230 -9.11 0.32 4.44
N VAL A 231 -9.02 0.17 5.77
CA VAL A 231 -9.08 -1.14 6.44
C VAL A 231 -10.37 -1.90 6.08
N GLY A 232 -11.54 -1.27 6.20
CA GLY A 232 -12.81 -1.89 5.86
C GLY A 232 -12.87 -2.39 4.42
N ALA A 233 -12.44 -1.57 3.46
CA ALA A 233 -12.41 -1.97 2.06
C ALA A 233 -11.38 -3.09 1.78
N LEU A 234 -10.22 -3.07 2.43
CA LEU A 234 -9.20 -4.12 2.32
C LEU A 234 -9.66 -5.44 2.96
N LEU A 235 -10.42 -5.42 4.05
CA LEU A 235 -11.00 -6.62 4.64
C LEU A 235 -11.98 -7.31 3.69
N SER A 236 -12.77 -6.55 2.94
CA SER A 236 -13.62 -7.11 1.87
C SER A 236 -12.77 -7.74 0.76
N TYR A 237 -11.68 -7.10 0.35
CA TYR A 237 -10.76 -7.67 -0.64
C TYR A 237 -10.10 -8.96 -0.14
N LEU A 238 -9.59 -8.96 1.10
CA LEU A 238 -8.92 -10.09 1.73
C LEU A 238 -9.84 -11.32 1.84
N TRP A 239 -11.13 -11.12 2.10
CA TRP A 239 -12.11 -12.21 2.10
C TRP A 239 -12.07 -13.07 0.82
N PHE A 240 -11.77 -12.47 -0.33
CA PHE A 240 -11.68 -13.16 -1.63
C PHE A 240 -10.25 -13.40 -2.11
N ASN A 241 -9.26 -12.73 -1.53
CA ASN A 241 -7.86 -12.80 -1.94
C ASN A 241 -6.99 -13.70 -1.07
N ILE A 242 -7.36 -13.95 0.20
CA ILE A 242 -6.67 -14.96 1.02
C ILE A 242 -6.67 -16.31 0.28
N TYR A 243 -5.54 -17.01 0.35
CA TYR A 243 -5.31 -18.23 -0.41
C TYR A 243 -6.46 -19.25 -0.26
N PRO A 244 -6.98 -19.82 -1.36
CA PRO A 244 -6.62 -19.54 -2.76
C PRO A 244 -7.31 -18.28 -3.32
N ALA A 245 -6.55 -17.31 -3.84
CA ALA A 245 -7.09 -16.06 -4.35
C ALA A 245 -8.07 -16.24 -5.53
N ARG A 246 -9.22 -15.55 -5.45
CA ARG A 246 -10.20 -15.45 -6.55
C ARG A 246 -9.86 -14.35 -7.55
N PHE A 247 -9.15 -13.31 -7.12
CA PHE A 247 -8.63 -12.22 -7.93
C PHE A 247 -7.43 -11.56 -7.26
N MET A 248 -6.65 -10.81 -8.05
CA MET A 248 -5.42 -10.13 -7.62
C MET A 248 -5.62 -8.62 -7.60
N MET A 249 -4.95 -7.95 -6.64
CA MET A 249 -4.99 -6.51 -6.43
C MET A 249 -4.67 -5.75 -7.71
N GLY A 250 -3.62 -6.19 -8.41
CA GLY A 250 -3.09 -5.49 -9.58
C GLY A 250 -2.33 -4.23 -9.17
N ASP A 251 -1.63 -3.66 -10.14
CA ASP A 251 -0.87 -2.43 -9.96
C ASP A 251 -1.79 -1.27 -9.55
N VAL A 252 -3.05 -1.26 -10.03
CA VAL A 252 -4.10 -0.31 -9.59
C VAL A 252 -4.14 -0.21 -8.07
N GLY A 253 -4.29 -1.36 -7.42
CA GLY A 253 -4.51 -1.40 -6.00
C GLY A 253 -3.22 -1.14 -5.23
N SER A 254 -2.12 -1.78 -5.62
CA SER A 254 -0.87 -1.68 -4.87
C SER A 254 -0.30 -0.25 -4.88
N PHE A 255 -0.34 0.46 -6.01
CA PHE A 255 0.11 1.85 -6.07
C PHE A 255 -0.84 2.79 -5.31
N ALA A 256 -2.15 2.56 -5.39
CA ALA A 256 -3.12 3.35 -4.65
C ALA A 256 -2.92 3.28 -3.14
N ILE A 257 -2.78 2.06 -2.61
CA ILE A 257 -2.55 1.79 -1.18
C ILE A 257 -1.17 2.28 -0.75
N GLY A 258 -0.11 1.99 -1.51
CA GLY A 258 1.24 2.42 -1.14
C GLY A 258 1.42 3.94 -1.18
N ALA A 259 0.91 4.63 -2.22
CA ALA A 259 0.99 6.09 -2.30
C ALA A 259 0.22 6.77 -1.17
N SER A 260 -1.02 6.32 -0.90
CA SER A 260 -1.82 6.88 0.19
C SER A 260 -1.25 6.60 1.58
N LEU A 261 -0.66 5.43 1.81
CA LEU A 261 0.01 5.10 3.07
C LEU A 261 1.21 6.03 3.33
N GLY A 262 2.01 6.32 2.30
CA GLY A 262 3.11 7.29 2.39
C GLY A 262 2.61 8.69 2.77
N VAL A 263 1.48 9.13 2.19
CA VAL A 263 0.84 10.40 2.56
C VAL A 263 0.32 10.40 3.99
N VAL A 264 -0.34 9.33 4.43
CA VAL A 264 -0.84 9.23 5.82
C VAL A 264 0.31 9.40 6.81
N ALA A 265 1.44 8.72 6.59
CA ALA A 265 2.61 8.84 7.47
C ALA A 265 3.20 10.26 7.52
N MET A 266 3.12 11.01 6.41
CA MET A 266 3.51 12.43 6.37
C MET A 266 2.52 13.32 7.12
N LEU A 267 1.21 13.08 6.98
CA LEU A 267 0.16 13.85 7.67
C LEU A 267 0.12 13.64 9.18
N THR A 268 0.42 12.42 9.64
CA THR A 268 0.58 12.12 11.07
C THR A 268 1.94 12.58 11.62
N ASN A 269 2.80 13.18 10.78
CA ASN A 269 4.16 13.57 11.12
C ASN A 269 4.96 12.41 11.77
N THR A 270 4.75 11.19 11.29
CA THR A 270 5.34 9.97 11.84
C THR A 270 6.10 9.20 10.77
N LEU A 271 6.76 9.93 9.85
CA LEU A 271 7.50 9.36 8.72
C LEU A 271 8.51 8.29 9.18
N PHE A 272 9.21 8.51 10.29
CA PHE A 272 10.21 7.57 10.80
C PHE A 272 9.62 6.30 11.41
N LEU A 273 8.32 6.29 11.72
CA LEU A 273 7.61 5.09 12.16
C LEU A 273 7.14 4.23 10.97
N LEU A 274 7.08 4.79 9.75
CA LEU A 274 6.64 4.07 8.55
C LEU A 274 7.53 2.87 8.21
N PRO A 275 8.87 2.95 8.23
CA PRO A 275 9.72 1.77 8.03
C PRO A 275 9.58 0.71 9.14
N ILE A 276 9.17 1.11 10.34
CA ILE A 276 8.96 0.20 11.48
C ILE A 276 7.64 -0.52 11.31
N ILE A 277 6.52 0.21 11.20
CA ILE A 277 5.18 -0.35 11.00
C ILE A 277 5.14 -1.18 9.70
N GLY A 278 5.78 -0.67 8.64
CA GLY A 278 5.88 -1.31 7.33
C GLY A 278 7.11 -2.18 7.13
N ILE A 279 7.72 -2.74 8.19
CA ILE A 279 9.02 -3.44 8.10
C ILE A 279 9.06 -4.55 7.04
N VAL A 280 7.94 -5.25 6.83
CA VAL A 280 7.85 -6.29 5.79
C VAL A 280 7.90 -5.65 4.40
N PHE A 281 7.18 -4.56 4.15
CA PHE A 281 7.28 -3.80 2.89
C PHE A 281 8.73 -3.33 2.65
N VAL A 282 9.41 -2.86 3.69
CA VAL A 282 10.82 -2.44 3.62
C VAL A 282 11.73 -3.62 3.29
N ALA A 283 11.58 -4.78 3.94
CA ALA A 283 12.38 -5.97 3.67
C ALA A 283 12.16 -6.50 2.24
N GLU A 284 10.93 -6.47 1.74
CA GLU A 284 10.58 -6.88 0.38
C GLU A 284 11.19 -5.94 -0.66
N ALA A 285 11.01 -4.63 -0.51
CA ALA A 285 11.60 -3.63 -1.41
C ALA A 285 13.13 -3.64 -1.35
N GLY A 286 13.68 -3.70 -0.14
CA GLY A 286 15.12 -3.71 0.14
C GLY A 286 15.81 -4.95 -0.43
N SER A 287 15.22 -6.13 -0.27
CA SER A 287 15.77 -7.38 -0.83
C SER A 287 15.81 -7.33 -2.37
N SER A 288 14.79 -6.76 -3.00
CA SER A 288 14.77 -6.51 -4.45
C SER A 288 15.86 -5.52 -4.87
N LEU A 289 16.00 -4.40 -4.17
CA LEU A 289 17.03 -3.39 -4.47
C LEU A 289 18.44 -3.96 -4.31
N ILE A 290 18.71 -4.66 -3.21
CA ILE A 290 19.98 -5.35 -2.94
C ILE A 290 20.31 -6.36 -4.04
N GLN A 291 19.31 -7.14 -4.48
CA GLN A 291 19.49 -8.11 -5.55
C GLN A 291 19.84 -7.43 -6.89
N ILE A 292 19.13 -6.36 -7.25
CA ILE A 292 19.39 -5.60 -8.49
C ILE A 292 20.80 -4.98 -8.43
N PHE A 293 21.15 -4.36 -7.31
CA PHE A 293 22.46 -3.76 -7.11
C PHE A 293 23.59 -4.80 -7.22
N SER A 294 23.44 -5.94 -6.55
CA SER A 294 24.44 -7.01 -6.59
C SER A 294 24.62 -7.61 -7.97
N LYS A 295 23.53 -7.81 -8.72
CA LYS A 295 23.62 -8.23 -10.13
C LYS A 295 24.31 -7.18 -11.00
N LYS A 296 24.08 -5.89 -10.75
CA LYS A 296 24.67 -4.81 -11.56
C LYS A 296 26.16 -4.64 -11.27
N VAL A 297 26.55 -4.64 -10.00
CA VAL A 297 27.91 -4.34 -9.52
C VAL A 297 28.76 -5.60 -9.38
N PHE A 298 28.31 -6.58 -8.59
CA PHE A 298 29.07 -7.80 -8.29
C PHE A 298 28.80 -8.96 -9.25
N LYS A 299 27.88 -8.78 -10.22
CA LYS A 299 27.47 -9.79 -11.21
C LYS A 299 27.03 -11.14 -10.61
N ARG A 300 26.59 -11.15 -9.35
CA ARG A 300 26.13 -12.34 -8.63
C ARG A 300 24.77 -12.13 -7.97
N LYS A 301 24.02 -13.22 -7.77
CA LYS A 301 22.75 -13.22 -7.03
C LYS A 301 23.03 -13.39 -5.54
N ILE A 302 22.31 -12.66 -4.69
CA ILE A 302 22.36 -12.81 -3.22
C ILE A 302 21.23 -13.74 -2.79
N PHE A 303 20.01 -13.45 -3.23
CA PHE A 303 18.83 -14.30 -3.03
C PHE A 303 18.61 -15.21 -4.24
N ILE A 304 18.02 -16.40 -4.00
CA ILE A 304 17.65 -17.34 -5.07
C ILE A 304 16.69 -16.66 -6.07
N SER A 305 15.67 -15.99 -5.53
CA SER A 305 14.75 -15.12 -6.24
C SER A 305 14.44 -13.93 -5.33
N ALA A 306 14.36 -12.72 -5.88
CA ALA A 306 13.89 -11.55 -5.14
C ALA A 306 12.54 -11.14 -5.73
N PRO A 307 11.58 -10.65 -4.92
CA PRO A 307 11.69 -10.23 -3.50
C PRO A 307 11.80 -11.38 -2.47
N PHE A 308 11.96 -11.04 -1.19
CA PHE A 308 12.29 -12.01 -0.13
C PHE A 308 11.24 -13.12 0.03
N HIS A 309 9.94 -12.84 -0.17
CA HIS A 309 8.92 -13.88 -0.17
C HIS A 309 9.17 -14.97 -1.23
N HIS A 310 9.59 -14.61 -2.45
CA HIS A 310 9.94 -15.58 -3.49
C HIS A 310 11.23 -16.34 -3.19
N HIS A 311 12.14 -15.75 -2.42
CA HIS A 311 13.30 -16.49 -1.90
C HIS A 311 12.84 -17.64 -0.99
N LEU A 312 11.89 -17.38 -0.09
CA LEU A 312 11.33 -18.38 0.81
C LEU A 312 10.53 -19.45 0.06
N GLU A 313 9.74 -19.08 -0.95
CA GLU A 313 9.06 -20.07 -1.79
C GLU A 313 10.07 -20.97 -2.51
N ALA A 314 11.15 -20.39 -3.04
CA ALA A 314 12.18 -21.13 -3.74
C ALA A 314 12.99 -22.07 -2.81
N THR A 315 13.05 -21.79 -1.50
CA THR A 315 13.62 -22.71 -0.49
C THR A 315 12.63 -23.78 -0.01
N GLY A 316 11.39 -23.77 -0.52
CA GLY A 316 10.39 -24.81 -0.28
C GLY A 316 9.30 -24.45 0.73
N TRP A 317 9.20 -23.19 1.16
CA TRP A 317 8.13 -22.77 2.07
C TRP A 317 6.79 -22.63 1.34
N PRO A 318 5.69 -23.15 1.91
CA PRO A 318 4.36 -22.90 1.36
C PRO A 318 3.99 -21.42 1.37
N GLU A 319 3.34 -20.94 0.31
CA GLU A 319 2.86 -19.55 0.16
C GLU A 319 2.00 -19.09 1.36
N THR A 320 1.09 -19.95 1.83
CA THR A 320 0.24 -19.67 2.99
C THR A 320 1.06 -19.47 4.26
N LYS A 321 2.09 -20.29 4.46
CA LYS A 321 2.99 -20.20 5.62
C LYS A 321 3.77 -18.89 5.62
N ILE A 322 4.25 -18.46 4.45
CA ILE A 322 4.97 -17.18 4.30
C ILE A 322 4.03 -16.02 4.63
N THR A 323 2.86 -15.98 3.99
CA THR A 323 1.86 -14.92 4.17
C THR A 323 1.46 -14.76 5.64
N MET A 324 1.07 -15.85 6.30
CA MET A 324 0.63 -15.80 7.70
C MET A 324 1.76 -15.37 8.66
N ARG A 325 3.00 -15.83 8.41
CA ARG A 325 4.15 -15.41 9.23
C ARG A 325 4.50 -13.94 9.04
N PHE A 326 4.39 -13.43 7.81
CA PHE A 326 4.63 -12.02 7.53
C PHE A 326 3.55 -11.14 8.16
N TRP A 327 2.30 -11.60 8.23
CA TRP A 327 1.27 -10.91 9.00
C TRP A 327 1.59 -10.86 10.50
N VAL A 328 2.06 -11.96 11.10
CA VAL A 328 2.50 -11.98 12.51
C VAL A 328 3.61 -10.95 12.74
N VAL A 329 4.62 -10.92 11.87
CA VAL A 329 5.69 -9.91 11.95
C VAL A 329 5.12 -8.49 11.78
N GLY A 330 4.18 -8.30 10.85
CA GLY A 330 3.48 -7.05 10.64
C GLY A 330 2.73 -6.57 11.91
N TYR A 331 1.98 -7.44 12.58
CA TYR A 331 1.28 -7.10 13.83
C TYR A 331 2.24 -6.73 14.96
N ILE A 332 3.34 -7.47 15.13
CA ILE A 332 4.36 -7.17 16.14
C ILE A 332 4.98 -5.80 15.85
N ALA A 333 5.34 -5.53 14.59
CA ALA A 333 5.95 -4.28 14.18
C ALA A 333 4.99 -3.09 14.28
N ALA A 334 3.72 -3.30 13.97
CA ALA A 334 2.62 -2.36 14.18
C ALA A 334 2.46 -1.99 15.66
N PHE A 335 2.45 -2.98 16.55
CA PHE A 335 2.37 -2.77 17.99
C PHE A 335 3.55 -1.94 18.50
N ILE A 336 4.79 -2.32 18.12
CA ILE A 336 6.00 -1.56 18.44
C ILE A 336 5.92 -0.13 17.89
N GLY A 337 5.46 0.04 16.64
CA GLY A 337 5.33 1.35 16.02
C GLY A 337 4.36 2.29 16.76
N VAL A 338 3.22 1.77 17.22
CA VAL A 338 2.26 2.54 18.03
C VAL A 338 2.85 2.90 19.40
N LEU A 339 3.56 1.97 20.05
CA LEU A 339 4.26 2.26 21.31
C LEU A 339 5.34 3.33 21.14
N LEU A 340 6.09 3.30 20.04
CA LEU A 340 7.07 4.32 19.72
C LEU A 340 6.43 5.68 19.41
N ALA A 341 5.23 5.71 18.83
CA ALA A 341 4.49 6.96 18.67
C ALA A 341 4.12 7.57 20.03
N LEU A 342 3.67 6.74 20.98
CA LEU A 342 3.31 7.17 22.34
C LEU A 342 4.53 7.63 23.15
N ALA A 343 5.64 6.91 23.06
CA ALA A 343 6.86 7.22 23.82
C ALA A 343 7.73 8.29 23.16
N GLY A 344 7.66 8.41 21.84
CA GLY A 344 8.59 9.17 21.01
C GLY A 344 8.30 10.67 20.91
N GLY A 345 7.17 11.14 21.48
CA GLY A 345 6.74 12.54 21.39
C GLY A 345 5.89 12.86 20.17
N ASN A 346 5.35 11.85 19.48
CA ASN A 346 4.46 12.03 18.34
C ASN A 346 2.99 12.26 18.74
N ILE A 347 2.61 11.98 19.99
CA ILE A 347 1.24 12.03 20.54
C ILE A 347 1.21 12.99 21.71
#